data_AF-A0ABD3U0A0-F1
#
_entry.id   AF-A0ABD3U0A0-F1
#
_cell.length_a   1.000
_cell.length_b   1.000
_cell.length_c   1.000
_cell.angle_alpha   90.00
_cell.angle_beta   90.00
_cell.angle_gamma   90.00
#
_symmetry.space_group_name_H-M   'P 1'
#
loop_
_entity.id
_entity.type
_entity.pdbx_description
1 polymer ?
#
loop_
_entity_poly.entity_id
_entity_poly.type
_entity_poly.pdbx_seq_one_letter_code
_entity_poly.pdbx_strand_id
1 'polypeptide(L)'
;MESNHSHIRKLSSNLTGNIFKCECDTKSFIQWILTTEVTLVHRESYICEMQKNVIQINDDSPSDIEQIREGSKMILMATLISFFSAGILVIIGIIIICSYRRCLKLRRIKFLIDKYRKEDQPNNYLVFLSFCNSDRDFVYRYIIDELKDTLSARFDASKDDIVCIGDIHFEPGRYILDEIIRCTESCCVVLLVMSEAFCKSYYCDCEAICAYLEKKPIILMFLEEVDPKCMSKIMHKHFQRYTRVRWTRKGDEFELVPSWAKVCDSICAFAGANAPFANNIA
;
A
#
# COMPACT_ATOMS: atom_id res chain seq x y z
N MET A 1 3.31 36.90 95.38
CA MET A 1 3.03 37.30 93.99
C MET A 1 3.22 36.08 93.13
N GLU A 2 2.10 35.57 92.64
CA GLU A 2 2.01 34.50 91.66
C GLU A 2 2.84 34.83 90.41
N SER A 3 3.46 33.80 89.85
CA SER A 3 3.74 33.71 88.43
C SER A 3 3.46 32.28 88.01
N ASN A 4 2.23 32.10 87.54
CA ASN A 4 1.69 30.91 86.91
C ASN A 4 2.17 30.88 85.44
N HIS A 5 1.93 29.76 84.75
CA HIS A 5 2.25 29.43 83.34
C HIS A 5 3.59 28.67 83.16
N SER A 6 3.63 27.49 82.56
CA SER A 6 2.61 26.71 81.84
C SER A 6 3.05 25.25 81.81
N HIS A 7 2.18 24.33 82.21
CA HIS A 7 2.36 22.91 81.88
C HIS A 7 2.10 22.75 80.37
N ILE A 8 3.14 22.90 79.56
CA ILE A 8 3.12 22.40 78.19
C ILE A 8 3.06 20.88 78.32
N ARG A 9 1.87 20.29 78.18
CA ARG A 9 1.73 18.85 78.04
C ARG A 9 2.52 18.45 76.79
N LYS A 10 3.64 17.74 76.95
CA LYS A 10 4.32 17.10 75.83
C LYS A 10 3.31 16.20 75.14
N LEU A 11 2.92 16.55 73.92
CA LEU A 11 2.05 15.74 73.10
C LEU A 11 2.81 14.45 72.78
N SER A 12 2.31 13.32 73.28
CA SER A 12 2.79 11.99 72.90
C SER A 12 1.75 11.32 72.02
N SER A 13 2.22 10.67 70.96
CA SER A 13 1.37 9.93 70.03
C SER A 13 1.86 8.50 69.94
N ASN A 14 0.94 7.55 70.07
CA ASN A 14 1.25 6.13 69.94
C ASN A 14 0.72 5.61 68.60
N LEU A 15 1.62 5.22 67.71
CA LEU A 15 1.28 4.67 66.40
C LEU A 15 1.67 3.18 66.26
N THR A 16 2.03 2.51 67.36
CA THR A 16 2.39 1.08 67.35
C THR A 16 1.24 0.20 66.85
N GLY A 17 1.55 -0.92 66.21
CA GLY A 17 0.55 -1.87 65.71
C GLY A 17 -0.05 -1.51 64.34
N ASN A 18 0.39 -0.41 63.73
CA ASN A 18 0.05 -0.05 62.36
C ASN A 18 1.17 -0.48 61.40
N ILE A 19 0.79 -1.06 60.27
CA ILE A 19 1.69 -1.31 59.14
C ILE A 19 1.51 -0.16 58.17
N PHE A 20 2.49 0.72 58.09
CA PHE A 20 2.46 1.83 57.13
C PHE A 20 2.75 1.33 55.72
N LYS A 21 2.42 2.10 54.70
CA LYS A 21 2.89 1.84 53.33
C LYS A 21 4.11 2.69 53.05
N CYS A 22 5.19 2.12 52.54
CA CYS A 22 6.37 2.83 52.08
C CYS A 22 6.29 2.99 50.56
N GLU A 23 5.53 3.99 50.12
CA GLU A 23 5.27 4.32 48.72
C GLU A 23 5.57 5.81 48.47
N CYS A 24 5.66 6.21 47.20
CA CYS A 24 5.95 7.59 46.84
C CYS A 24 5.00 8.60 47.48
N ASP A 25 3.72 8.23 47.60
CA ASP A 25 2.65 9.09 48.12
C ASP A 25 2.73 9.24 49.66
N THR A 26 3.34 8.28 50.35
CA THR A 26 3.49 8.29 51.81
C THR A 26 4.87 8.76 52.26
N LYS A 27 5.81 9.04 51.34
CA LYS A 27 7.17 9.50 51.63
C LYS A 27 7.20 10.66 52.64
N SER A 28 6.37 11.68 52.45
CA SER A 28 6.31 12.84 53.35
C SER A 28 5.88 12.48 54.76
N PHE A 29 5.01 11.48 54.92
CA PHE A 29 4.58 10.98 56.22
C PHE A 29 5.67 10.15 56.90
N ILE A 30 6.37 9.30 56.15
CA ILE A 30 7.53 8.54 56.66
C ILE A 30 8.64 9.51 57.09
N GLN A 31 8.91 10.55 56.31
CA GLN A 31 9.87 11.60 56.67
C GLN A 31 9.45 12.38 57.92
N TRP A 32 8.15 12.62 58.10
CA TRP A 32 7.62 13.24 59.31
C TRP A 32 7.82 12.35 60.55
N ILE A 33 7.60 11.03 60.45
CA ILE A 33 7.85 10.09 61.57
C ILE A 33 9.30 10.19 62.07
N LEU A 34 10.25 10.37 61.15
CA LEU A 34 11.68 10.46 61.46
C LEU A 34 12.06 11.82 62.07
N THR A 35 11.53 12.92 61.50
CA THR A 35 11.96 14.29 61.82
C THR A 35 11.10 15.00 62.86
N THR A 36 9.94 14.46 63.23
CA THR A 36 9.01 15.11 64.18
C THR A 36 9.58 15.22 65.59
N GLU A 37 9.37 16.39 66.19
CA GLU A 37 9.68 16.68 67.61
C GLU A 37 8.62 16.12 68.57
N VAL A 38 7.49 15.62 68.05
CA VAL A 38 6.45 14.95 68.84
C VAL A 38 7.00 13.65 69.43
N THR A 39 6.70 13.40 70.71
CA THR A 39 7.16 12.17 71.39
C THR A 39 6.38 10.97 70.86
N LEU A 40 7.01 10.17 70.00
CA LEU A 40 6.43 8.94 69.45
C LEU A 40 6.75 7.77 70.36
N VAL A 41 5.72 7.04 70.78
CA VAL A 41 5.83 5.88 71.68
C VAL A 41 6.41 4.69 70.92
N HIS A 42 7.53 4.11 71.37
CA HIS A 42 8.24 2.99 70.75
C HIS A 42 8.52 3.21 69.25
N ARG A 43 9.14 4.34 68.89
CA ARG A 43 9.42 4.76 67.50
C ARG A 43 10.20 3.69 66.71
N GLU A 44 11.10 2.98 67.37
CA GLU A 44 11.92 1.88 66.84
C GLU A 44 11.10 0.64 66.41
N SER A 45 9.85 0.52 66.86
CA SER A 45 8.97 -0.60 66.52
C SER A 45 8.10 -0.35 65.28
N TYR A 46 8.18 0.84 64.68
CA TYR A 46 7.33 1.20 63.55
C TYR A 46 7.81 0.51 62.26
N ILE A 47 6.86 -0.10 61.56
CA ILE A 47 7.09 -0.91 60.37
C ILE A 47 6.30 -0.37 59.18
N CYS A 48 6.84 -0.56 57.98
CA CYS A 48 6.12 -0.30 56.75
C CYS A 48 6.27 -1.44 55.74
N GLU A 49 5.28 -1.56 54.87
CA GLU A 49 5.31 -2.45 53.71
C GLU A 49 5.94 -1.72 52.52
N MET A 50 7.02 -2.30 51.96
CA MET A 50 7.73 -1.83 50.78
C MET A 50 7.86 -2.98 49.78
N GLN A 51 7.30 -2.85 48.58
CA GLN A 51 7.32 -3.91 47.55
C GLN A 51 6.89 -5.30 48.07
N LYS A 52 5.84 -5.36 48.91
CA LYS A 52 5.32 -6.59 49.57
C LYS A 52 6.21 -7.19 50.66
N ASN A 53 7.28 -6.51 51.06
CA ASN A 53 8.10 -6.87 52.21
C ASN A 53 7.85 -5.91 53.37
N VAL A 54 7.76 -6.42 54.59
CA VAL A 54 7.62 -5.59 55.79
C VAL A 54 9.02 -5.26 56.32
N ILE A 55 9.35 -3.98 56.37
CA ILE A 55 10.63 -3.44 56.84
C ILE A 55 10.41 -2.48 58.02
N GLN A 56 11.44 -2.26 58.83
CA GLN A 56 11.41 -1.24 59.86
C GLN A 56 11.67 0.15 59.26
N ILE A 57 10.98 1.16 59.79
CA ILE A 57 11.22 2.56 59.36
C ILE A 57 12.53 3.04 59.96
N ASN A 58 13.46 3.44 59.10
CA ASN A 58 14.78 3.97 59.43
C ASN A 58 15.07 5.23 58.61
N ASP A 59 16.23 5.86 58.85
CA ASP A 59 16.63 7.10 58.17
C ASP A 59 16.80 6.93 56.65
N ASP A 60 17.06 5.71 56.17
CA ASP A 60 17.22 5.38 54.75
C ASP A 60 15.88 5.15 54.01
N SER A 61 14.78 4.94 54.76
CA SER A 61 13.46 4.63 54.20
C SER A 61 12.95 5.66 53.17
N PRO A 62 13.10 6.99 53.39
CA PRO A 62 12.70 7.98 52.38
C PRO A 62 13.52 7.92 51.08
N SER A 63 14.82 7.59 51.15
CA SER A 63 15.67 7.41 49.98
C SER A 63 15.38 6.12 49.22
N ASP A 64 15.05 5.04 49.93
CA ASP A 64 14.68 3.76 49.32
C ASP A 64 13.38 3.89 48.51
N ILE A 65 12.41 4.64 49.05
CA ILE A 65 11.15 4.97 48.34
C ILE A 65 11.42 5.75 47.04
N GLU A 66 12.37 6.69 47.05
CA GLU A 66 12.74 7.45 45.85
C GLU A 66 13.46 6.60 44.79
N GLN A 67 14.38 5.74 45.22
CA GLN A 67 15.07 4.83 44.30
C GLN A 67 14.11 3.90 43.57
N ILE A 68 13.06 3.40 44.25
CA ILE A 68 12.02 2.56 43.64
C ILE A 68 11.24 3.35 42.58
N ARG A 69 10.95 4.63 42.83
CA ARG A 69 10.26 5.51 41.88
C ARG A 69 11.10 5.75 40.63
N GLU A 70 12.39 5.98 40.79
CA GLU A 70 13.31 6.22 39.69
C GLU A 70 13.52 4.94 38.88
N GLY A 71 13.71 3.80 39.54
CA GLY A 71 13.81 2.49 38.90
C GLY A 71 12.57 2.13 38.07
N SER A 72 11.37 2.32 38.62
CA SER A 72 10.11 2.04 37.90
C SER A 72 9.89 2.95 36.69
N LYS A 73 10.23 4.25 36.80
CA LYS A 73 10.21 5.18 35.66
C LYS A 73 11.19 4.77 34.56
N MET A 74 12.41 4.37 34.93
CA MET A 74 13.43 3.92 33.99
C MET A 74 12.99 2.66 33.23
N ILE A 75 12.40 1.69 33.93
CA ILE A 75 11.86 0.47 33.31
C ILE A 75 10.72 0.83 32.35
N LEU A 76 9.77 1.68 32.77
CA LEU A 76 8.66 2.11 31.90
C LEU A 76 9.18 2.79 30.63
N MET A 77 10.11 3.74 30.75
CA MET A 77 10.70 4.40 29.59
C MET A 77 11.46 3.44 28.68
N ALA A 78 12.24 2.51 29.25
CA ALA A 78 12.95 1.50 28.48
C ALA A 78 11.99 0.57 27.72
N THR A 79 10.89 0.14 28.34
CA THR A 79 9.87 -0.70 27.67
C THR A 79 9.17 0.04 26.52
N LEU A 80 8.85 1.33 26.72
CA LEU A 80 8.26 2.15 25.66
C LEU A 80 9.24 2.33 24.48
N ILE A 81 10.49 2.68 24.75
CA ILE A 81 11.53 2.84 23.72
C ILE A 81 11.74 1.52 22.96
N SER A 82 11.78 0.38 23.65
CA SER A 82 11.90 -0.94 23.03
C SER A 82 10.70 -1.25 22.12
N PHE A 83 9.48 -0.94 22.54
CA PHE A 83 8.29 -1.15 21.72
C PHE A 83 8.29 -0.28 20.46
N PHE A 84 8.60 1.02 20.59
CA PHE A 84 8.67 1.93 19.44
C PHE A 84 9.79 1.57 18.47
N SER A 85 10.98 1.22 18.97
CA SER A 85 12.11 0.80 18.14
C SER A 85 11.81 -0.48 17.37
N ALA A 86 11.19 -1.48 17.99
CA ALA A 86 10.73 -2.68 17.31
C ALA A 86 9.70 -2.36 16.22
N GLY A 87 8.73 -1.49 16.51
CA GLY A 87 7.74 -1.03 15.53
C GLY A 87 8.37 -0.34 14.32
N ILE A 88 9.35 0.55 14.54
CA ILE A 88 10.09 1.23 13.48
C ILE A 88 10.84 0.22 12.60
N LEU A 89 11.50 -0.78 13.18
CA LEU A 89 12.20 -1.82 12.43
C LEU A 89 11.26 -2.63 11.53
N VAL A 90 10.06 -2.97 12.02
CA VAL A 90 9.03 -3.66 11.21
C VAL A 90 8.59 -2.79 10.04
N ILE A 91 8.33 -1.50 10.26
CA ILE A 91 7.93 -0.57 9.20
C ILE A 91 9.04 -0.44 8.14
N ILE A 92 10.29 -0.29 8.57
CA ILE A 92 11.45 -0.25 7.66
C ILE A 92 11.53 -1.54 6.85
N GLY A 93 11.37 -2.71 7.50
CA GLY A 93 11.36 -4.00 6.82
C GLY A 93 10.28 -4.09 5.73
N ILE A 94 9.06 -3.63 6.02
CA ILE A 94 7.97 -3.58 5.03
C ILE A 94 8.33 -2.66 3.86
N ILE A 95 8.87 -1.47 4.13
CA ILE A 95 9.29 -0.51 3.09
C ILE A 95 10.39 -1.12 2.20
N ILE A 96 11.38 -1.80 2.79
CA ILE A 96 12.45 -2.48 2.03
C ILE A 96 11.87 -3.59 1.16
N ILE A 97 10.98 -4.43 1.69
CA ILE A 97 10.36 -5.52 0.91
C ILE A 97 9.51 -4.95 -0.23
N CYS A 98 8.67 -3.95 0.04
CA CYS A 98 7.83 -3.30 -0.97
C CYS A 98 8.67 -2.62 -2.06
N SER A 99 9.70 -1.88 -1.67
CA SER A 99 10.61 -1.21 -2.62
C SER A 99 11.41 -2.22 -3.44
N TYR A 100 11.92 -3.30 -2.83
CA TYR A 100 12.61 -4.38 -3.52
C TYR A 100 11.71 -5.07 -4.55
N ARG A 101 10.48 -5.45 -4.17
CA ARG A 101 9.50 -6.04 -5.09
C ARG A 101 9.16 -5.10 -6.25
N ARG A 102 9.00 -3.80 -5.98
CA ARG A 102 8.77 -2.78 -7.01
C ARG A 102 9.96 -2.68 -7.95
N CYS A 103 11.18 -2.61 -7.43
CA CYS A 103 12.41 -2.59 -8.22
C CYS A 103 12.55 -3.84 -9.10
N LEU A 104 12.26 -5.03 -8.58
CA LEU A 104 12.28 -6.26 -9.37
C LEU A 104 11.23 -6.25 -10.50
N LYS A 105 9.99 -5.81 -10.22
CA LYS A 105 8.96 -5.67 -11.24
C LYS A 105 9.42 -4.74 -12.36
N LEU A 106 9.97 -3.58 -12.01
CA LEU A 106 10.47 -2.61 -12.97
C LEU A 106 11.66 -3.15 -13.77
N ARG A 107 12.61 -3.84 -13.13
CA ARG A 107 13.75 -4.49 -13.82
C ARG A 107 13.28 -5.58 -14.78
N ARG A 108 12.29 -6.40 -14.41
CA ARG A 108 11.71 -7.41 -15.30
C ARG A 108 11.05 -6.77 -16.50
N ILE A 109 10.21 -5.76 -16.29
CA ILE A 109 9.58 -5.01 -17.37
C ILE A 109 10.66 -4.41 -18.28
N LYS A 110 11.67 -3.73 -17.72
CA LYS A 110 12.78 -3.15 -18.49
C LYS A 110 13.57 -4.20 -19.28
N PHE A 111 13.88 -5.35 -18.69
CA PHE A 111 14.56 -6.43 -19.41
C PHE A 111 13.76 -6.94 -20.60
N LEU A 112 12.44 -7.08 -20.43
CA LEU A 112 11.54 -7.53 -21.49
C LEU A 112 11.41 -6.47 -22.60
N ILE A 113 11.38 -5.18 -22.23
CA ILE A 113 11.46 -4.04 -23.15
C ILE A 113 12.77 -4.06 -23.93
N ASP A 114 13.91 -4.16 -23.25
CA ASP A 114 15.23 -4.15 -23.86
C ASP A 114 15.42 -5.34 -24.81
N LYS A 115 14.85 -6.50 -24.46
CA LYS A 115 14.84 -7.68 -25.32
C LYS A 115 14.03 -7.44 -26.59
N TYR A 116 12.83 -6.88 -26.45
CA TYR A 116 11.99 -6.50 -27.59
C TYR A 116 12.69 -5.50 -28.52
N ARG A 117 13.32 -4.46 -27.96
CA ARG A 117 14.02 -3.44 -28.75
C ARG A 117 15.25 -3.98 -29.50
N LYS A 118 15.88 -5.04 -28.98
CA LYS A 118 17.05 -5.67 -29.62
C LYS A 118 16.67 -6.65 -30.73
N GLU A 119 15.46 -7.17 -30.72
CA GLU A 119 14.91 -7.91 -31.85
C GLU A 119 14.47 -6.85 -32.89
N ASP A 120 15.39 -6.56 -33.82
CA ASP A 120 15.27 -5.59 -34.92
C ASP A 120 14.17 -5.98 -35.91
N GLN A 121 12.92 -6.04 -35.43
CA GLN A 121 11.75 -6.35 -36.22
C GLN A 121 11.07 -5.03 -36.62
N PRO A 122 11.12 -4.65 -37.90
CA PRO A 122 10.41 -3.48 -38.38
C PRO A 122 8.90 -3.66 -38.11
N ASN A 123 8.27 -2.61 -37.57
CA ASN A 123 6.83 -2.49 -37.30
C ASN A 123 6.24 -3.22 -36.09
N ASN A 124 7.04 -3.62 -35.09
CA ASN A 124 6.43 -4.12 -33.86
C ASN A 124 5.89 -2.96 -33.00
N TYR A 125 4.60 -3.00 -32.69
CA TYR A 125 3.95 -2.09 -31.73
C TYR A 125 3.70 -2.80 -30.41
N LEU A 126 3.59 -2.05 -29.31
CA LEU A 126 3.31 -2.67 -28.01
C LEU A 126 1.86 -3.14 -27.91
N VAL A 127 0.93 -2.31 -28.40
CA VAL A 127 -0.51 -2.57 -28.29
C VAL A 127 -1.22 -2.25 -29.59
N PHE A 128 -2.12 -3.15 -30.00
CA PHE A 128 -3.13 -2.87 -31.01
C PHE A 128 -4.37 -2.29 -30.34
N LEU A 129 -4.68 -1.02 -30.62
CA LEU A 129 -5.90 -0.36 -30.14
C LEU A 129 -7.01 -0.55 -31.18
N SER A 130 -7.95 -1.42 -30.85
CA SER A 130 -9.12 -1.75 -31.68
C SER A 130 -10.37 -1.08 -31.09
N PHE A 131 -11.08 -0.32 -31.91
CA PHE A 131 -12.28 0.43 -31.54
C PHE A 131 -13.21 0.58 -32.75
N CYS A 132 -14.49 0.82 -32.50
CA CYS A 132 -15.45 1.04 -33.58
C CYS A 132 -15.32 2.48 -34.11
N ASN A 133 -15.49 2.68 -35.41
CA ASN A 133 -15.51 4.02 -36.01
C ASN A 133 -16.55 4.96 -35.36
N SER A 134 -17.67 4.41 -34.86
CA SER A 134 -18.68 5.18 -34.12
C SER A 134 -18.15 5.79 -32.81
N ASP A 135 -17.10 5.21 -32.23
CA ASP A 135 -16.48 5.66 -30.99
C ASP A 135 -15.24 6.53 -31.23
N ARG A 136 -14.90 6.82 -32.51
CA ARG A 136 -13.67 7.51 -32.91
C ARG A 136 -13.45 8.81 -32.14
N ASP A 137 -14.44 9.68 -32.08
CA ASP A 137 -14.28 10.99 -31.43
C ASP A 137 -13.90 10.87 -29.95
N PHE A 138 -14.49 9.90 -29.25
CA PHE A 138 -14.16 9.64 -27.85
C PHE A 138 -12.75 9.08 -27.71
N VAL A 139 -12.40 8.09 -28.55
CA VAL A 139 -11.10 7.42 -28.52
C VAL A 139 -9.96 8.40 -28.81
N TYR A 140 -10.10 9.24 -29.84
CA TYR A 140 -9.09 10.23 -30.18
C TYR A 140 -8.96 11.32 -29.11
N ARG A 141 -10.07 11.73 -28.50
CA ARG A 141 -10.05 12.79 -27.48
C ARG A 141 -9.50 12.35 -26.13
N TYR A 142 -9.77 11.10 -25.72
CA TYR A 142 -9.55 10.68 -24.33
C TYR A 142 -8.64 9.45 -24.16
N ILE A 143 -8.40 8.66 -25.21
CA ILE A 143 -7.71 7.37 -25.09
C ILE A 143 -6.33 7.42 -25.74
N ILE A 144 -6.23 7.87 -27.00
CA ILE A 144 -5.00 7.72 -27.78
C ILE A 144 -3.83 8.44 -27.12
N ASP A 145 -3.98 9.72 -26.81
CA ASP A 145 -2.88 10.54 -26.27
C ASP A 145 -2.48 10.07 -24.86
N GLU A 146 -3.44 9.82 -23.98
CA GLU A 146 -3.18 9.30 -22.63
C GLU A 146 -2.50 7.92 -22.64
N LEU A 147 -2.94 7.04 -23.53
CA LEU A 147 -2.35 5.71 -23.71
C LEU A 147 -0.91 5.83 -24.22
N LYS A 148 -0.68 6.61 -25.28
CA LYS A 148 0.66 6.84 -25.84
C LYS A 148 1.58 7.49 -24.82
N ASP A 149 1.14 8.55 -24.15
CA ASP A 149 1.95 9.29 -23.19
C ASP A 149 2.31 8.45 -21.97
N THR A 150 1.32 7.73 -21.41
CA THR A 150 1.56 6.87 -20.26
C THR A 150 2.46 5.69 -20.63
N LEU A 151 2.27 5.08 -21.81
CA LEU A 151 3.12 3.98 -22.26
C LEU A 151 4.54 4.45 -22.59
N SER A 152 4.72 5.53 -23.34
CA SER A 152 6.04 6.07 -23.67
C SER A 152 6.82 6.47 -22.42
N ALA A 153 6.16 7.07 -21.42
CA ALA A 153 6.79 7.35 -20.14
C ALA A 153 7.21 6.08 -19.35
N ARG A 154 6.60 4.93 -19.63
CA ARG A 154 6.94 3.63 -19.01
C ARG A 154 7.98 2.84 -19.81
N PHE A 155 7.96 2.96 -21.13
CA PHE A 155 8.73 2.13 -22.06
C PHE A 155 9.98 2.82 -22.61
N ASP A 156 10.18 4.13 -22.34
CA ASP A 156 11.27 4.94 -22.92
C ASP A 156 11.37 4.75 -24.45
N ALA A 157 10.20 4.68 -25.08
CA ALA A 157 10.02 4.43 -26.51
C ALA A 157 9.36 5.63 -27.16
N SER A 158 9.63 5.81 -28.46
CA SER A 158 8.99 6.82 -29.29
C SER A 158 7.47 6.73 -29.16
N LYS A 159 6.79 7.88 -29.05
CA LYS A 159 5.32 7.95 -28.98
C LYS A 159 4.67 7.39 -30.25
N ASP A 160 5.39 7.40 -31.37
CA ASP A 160 4.86 7.05 -32.68
C ASP A 160 4.90 5.53 -32.94
N ASP A 161 5.70 4.77 -32.20
CA ASP A 161 5.94 3.34 -32.46
C ASP A 161 5.35 2.41 -31.37
N ILE A 162 4.47 2.92 -30.51
CA ILE A 162 3.99 2.18 -29.32
C ILE A 162 2.55 1.67 -29.42
N VAL A 163 1.68 2.36 -30.18
CA VAL A 163 0.27 2.00 -30.34
C VAL A 163 -0.05 1.85 -31.83
N CYS A 164 -0.44 0.65 -32.25
CA CYS A 164 -1.01 0.41 -33.56
C CYS A 164 -2.51 0.73 -33.55
N ILE A 165 -2.98 1.39 -34.59
CA ILE A 165 -4.38 1.82 -34.79
C ILE A 165 -4.71 1.57 -36.25
N GLY A 166 -5.78 0.83 -36.52
CA GLY A 166 -6.15 0.43 -37.89
C GLY A 166 -6.35 1.62 -38.84
N ASP A 167 -7.08 2.64 -38.39
CA ASP A 167 -7.35 3.86 -39.17
C ASP A 167 -6.08 4.65 -39.58
N ILE A 168 -4.96 4.43 -38.90
CA ILE A 168 -3.71 5.18 -39.11
C ILE A 168 -2.65 4.31 -39.79
N HIS A 169 -2.55 3.04 -39.39
CA HIS A 169 -1.43 2.18 -39.73
C HIS A 169 -1.76 1.16 -40.81
N PHE A 170 -3.02 1.02 -41.21
CA PHE A 170 -3.37 0.18 -42.35
C PHE A 170 -2.82 0.80 -43.65
N GLU A 171 -2.20 -0.04 -44.47
CA GLU A 171 -1.67 0.36 -45.77
C GLU A 171 -2.83 0.55 -46.76
N PRO A 172 -3.02 1.76 -47.32
CA PRO A 172 -4.07 2.00 -48.30
C PRO A 172 -3.93 1.09 -49.52
N GLY A 173 -5.03 0.45 -49.94
CA GLY A 173 -5.05 -0.46 -51.09
C GLY A 173 -4.78 -1.93 -50.74
N ARG A 174 -4.46 -2.26 -49.48
CA ARG A 174 -4.44 -3.66 -49.00
C ARG A 174 -5.80 -4.12 -48.52
N TYR A 175 -5.97 -5.44 -48.46
CA TYR A 175 -7.19 -6.04 -47.94
C TYR A 175 -7.27 -5.85 -46.42
N ILE A 176 -8.42 -5.40 -45.92
CA ILE A 176 -8.60 -5.03 -44.50
C ILE A 176 -8.31 -6.21 -43.58
N LEU A 177 -8.70 -7.44 -43.96
CA LEU A 177 -8.42 -8.61 -43.11
C LEU A 177 -6.92 -8.92 -43.04
N ASP A 178 -6.17 -8.71 -44.13
CA ASP A 178 -4.71 -8.89 -44.13
C ASP A 178 -4.05 -7.85 -43.21
N GLU A 179 -4.56 -6.62 -43.20
CA GLU A 179 -4.07 -5.56 -42.34
C GLU A 179 -4.41 -5.78 -40.86
N ILE A 180 -5.58 -6.34 -40.56
CA ILE A 180 -5.94 -6.79 -39.21
C ILE A 180 -4.98 -7.87 -38.72
N ILE A 181 -4.69 -8.87 -39.57
CA ILE A 181 -3.74 -9.94 -39.25
C ILE A 181 -2.35 -9.34 -39.01
N ARG A 182 -1.85 -8.53 -39.96
CA ARG A 182 -0.55 -7.88 -39.86
C ARG A 182 -0.41 -7.07 -38.57
N CYS A 183 -1.38 -6.21 -38.26
CA CYS A 183 -1.34 -5.40 -37.04
C CYS A 183 -1.43 -6.25 -35.78
N THR A 184 -2.27 -7.29 -35.77
CA THR A 184 -2.39 -8.20 -34.62
C THR A 184 -1.08 -8.97 -34.37
N GLU A 185 -0.47 -9.50 -35.43
CA GLU A 185 0.81 -10.22 -35.37
C GLU A 185 1.94 -9.32 -34.86
N SER A 186 2.02 -8.09 -35.40
CA SER A 186 2.99 -7.07 -35.04
C SER A 186 2.79 -6.47 -33.63
N CYS A 187 1.66 -6.72 -32.97
CA CYS A 187 1.38 -6.19 -31.64
C CYS A 187 1.57 -7.23 -30.53
N CYS A 188 2.10 -6.83 -29.38
CA CYS A 188 2.24 -7.74 -28.24
C CYS A 188 0.92 -7.98 -27.49
N VAL A 189 0.06 -6.97 -27.43
CA VAL A 189 -1.21 -6.97 -26.69
C VAL A 189 -2.30 -6.36 -27.55
N VAL A 190 -3.54 -6.82 -27.40
CA VAL A 190 -4.70 -6.23 -28.07
C VAL A 190 -5.62 -5.59 -27.02
N LEU A 191 -5.92 -4.30 -27.21
CA LEU A 191 -6.84 -3.53 -26.37
C LEU A 191 -8.12 -3.28 -27.16
N LEU A 192 -9.21 -3.94 -26.74
CA LEU A 192 -10.53 -3.79 -27.36
C LEU A 192 -11.33 -2.75 -26.61
N VAL A 193 -11.70 -1.67 -27.29
CA VAL A 193 -12.57 -0.62 -26.78
C VAL A 193 -14.03 -1.03 -27.04
N MET A 194 -14.64 -1.58 -26.01
CA MET A 194 -15.96 -2.20 -26.04
C MET A 194 -17.07 -1.15 -25.90
N SER A 195 -17.98 -1.16 -26.87
CA SER A 195 -19.27 -0.46 -26.92
C SER A 195 -20.31 -1.38 -27.57
N GLU A 196 -21.59 -0.97 -27.59
CA GLU A 196 -22.60 -1.65 -28.40
C GLU A 196 -22.26 -1.63 -29.88
N ALA A 197 -21.69 -0.52 -30.38
CA ALA A 197 -21.28 -0.38 -31.77
C ALA A 197 -20.13 -1.34 -32.11
N PHE A 198 -19.16 -1.48 -31.21
CA PHE A 198 -18.08 -2.44 -31.33
C PHE A 198 -18.60 -3.88 -31.49
N CYS A 199 -19.56 -4.28 -30.66
CA CYS A 199 -20.11 -5.63 -30.67
C CYS A 199 -20.90 -5.96 -31.96
N LYS A 200 -21.39 -4.94 -32.66
CA LYS A 200 -22.16 -5.08 -33.92
C LYS A 200 -21.27 -4.95 -35.17
N SER A 201 -20.02 -4.52 -35.03
CA SER A 201 -19.11 -4.27 -36.15
C SER A 201 -18.42 -5.56 -36.60
N TYR A 202 -18.55 -5.88 -37.90
CA TYR A 202 -17.90 -7.05 -38.52
C TYR A 202 -16.38 -7.02 -38.35
N TYR A 203 -15.74 -5.89 -38.65
CA TYR A 203 -14.28 -5.79 -38.55
C TYR A 203 -13.79 -5.85 -37.10
N CYS A 204 -14.55 -5.30 -36.14
CA CYS A 204 -14.22 -5.41 -34.72
C CYS A 204 -14.31 -6.86 -34.21
N ASP A 205 -15.25 -7.64 -34.73
CA ASP A 205 -15.30 -9.08 -34.45
C ASP A 205 -14.13 -9.83 -35.07
N CYS A 206 -13.74 -9.49 -36.31
CA CYS A 206 -12.53 -10.03 -36.94
C CYS A 206 -11.28 -9.73 -36.12
N GLU A 207 -11.12 -8.51 -35.61
CA GLU A 207 -10.00 -8.12 -34.74
C GLU A 207 -9.96 -8.95 -33.45
N ALA A 208 -11.11 -9.12 -32.78
CA ALA A 208 -11.20 -9.94 -31.57
C ALA A 208 -10.92 -11.43 -31.83
N ILE A 209 -11.43 -11.97 -32.95
CA ILE A 209 -11.17 -13.34 -33.38
C ILE A 209 -9.69 -13.53 -33.71
N CYS A 210 -9.09 -12.64 -34.48
CA CYS A 210 -7.67 -12.69 -34.85
C CYS A 210 -6.78 -12.67 -33.61
N ALA A 211 -7.02 -11.73 -32.68
CA ALA A 211 -6.31 -11.65 -31.41
C ALA A 211 -6.41 -12.96 -30.60
N TYR A 212 -7.60 -13.58 -30.58
CA TYR A 212 -7.80 -14.85 -29.88
C TYR A 212 -7.08 -16.02 -30.56
N LEU A 213 -7.12 -16.11 -31.90
CA LEU A 213 -6.44 -17.15 -32.67
C LEU A 213 -4.92 -17.06 -32.55
N GLU A 214 -4.39 -15.85 -32.61
CA GLU A 214 -2.96 -15.53 -32.40
C GLU A 214 -2.55 -15.63 -30.92
N LYS A 215 -3.46 -16.03 -30.03
CA LYS A 215 -3.25 -16.17 -28.58
C LYS A 215 -2.68 -14.90 -27.95
N LYS A 216 -3.01 -13.74 -28.51
CA LYS A 216 -2.59 -12.45 -27.97
C LYS A 216 -3.34 -12.18 -26.65
N PRO A 217 -2.68 -11.57 -25.66
CA PRO A 217 -3.37 -11.02 -24.50
C PRO A 217 -4.40 -9.98 -24.94
N ILE A 218 -5.64 -10.16 -24.49
CA ILE A 218 -6.76 -9.26 -24.79
C ILE A 218 -7.15 -8.52 -23.51
N ILE A 219 -7.15 -7.19 -23.57
CA ILE A 219 -7.69 -6.32 -22.53
C ILE A 219 -9.00 -5.73 -23.04
N LEU A 220 -10.07 -5.86 -22.25
CA LEU A 220 -11.36 -5.25 -22.56
C LEU A 220 -11.48 -3.91 -21.84
N MET A 221 -11.71 -2.82 -22.58
CA MET A 221 -11.98 -1.49 -22.07
C MET A 221 -13.40 -1.05 -22.46
N PHE A 222 -14.31 -1.01 -21.48
CA PHE A 222 -15.70 -0.65 -21.70
C PHE A 222 -15.90 0.87 -21.67
N LEU A 223 -16.39 1.45 -22.76
CA LEU A 223 -16.85 2.84 -22.79
C LEU A 223 -18.21 3.00 -22.09
N GLU A 224 -19.02 1.95 -22.16
CA GLU A 224 -20.39 1.92 -21.67
C GLU A 224 -20.75 0.51 -21.16
N GLU A 225 -21.93 0.38 -20.56
CA GLU A 225 -22.47 -0.94 -20.23
C GLU A 225 -23.01 -1.61 -21.50
N VAL A 226 -22.45 -2.77 -21.83
CA VAL A 226 -22.85 -3.54 -23.02
C VAL A 226 -23.53 -4.83 -22.57
N ASP A 227 -24.72 -5.12 -23.11
CA ASP A 227 -25.41 -6.39 -22.87
C ASP A 227 -24.51 -7.55 -23.38
N PRO A 228 -24.12 -8.51 -22.51
CA PRO A 228 -23.33 -9.65 -22.92
C PRO A 228 -23.94 -10.48 -24.05
N LYS A 229 -25.25 -10.38 -24.31
CA LYS A 229 -25.92 -11.04 -25.45
C LYS A 229 -25.55 -10.43 -26.80
N CYS A 230 -25.12 -9.19 -26.83
CA CYS A 230 -24.67 -8.52 -28.05
C CYS A 230 -23.23 -8.91 -28.42
N MET A 231 -22.47 -9.45 -27.47
CA MET A 231 -21.07 -9.83 -27.68
C MET A 231 -20.97 -11.08 -28.56
N SER A 232 -19.97 -11.11 -29.44
CA SER A 232 -19.61 -12.36 -30.13
C SER A 232 -19.12 -13.42 -29.14
N LYS A 233 -19.06 -14.68 -29.58
CA LYS A 233 -18.63 -15.80 -28.73
C LYS A 233 -17.26 -15.56 -28.09
N ILE A 234 -16.33 -14.96 -28.84
CA ILE A 234 -14.97 -14.69 -28.36
C ILE A 234 -14.99 -13.56 -27.32
N MET A 235 -15.65 -12.44 -27.64
CA MET A 235 -15.78 -11.31 -26.72
C MET A 235 -16.47 -11.72 -25.42
N HIS A 236 -17.57 -12.47 -25.50
CA HIS A 236 -18.32 -12.96 -24.35
C HIS A 236 -17.47 -13.91 -23.48
N LYS A 237 -16.71 -14.82 -24.11
CA LYS A 237 -15.78 -15.70 -23.41
C LYS A 237 -14.71 -14.90 -22.65
N HIS A 238 -14.17 -13.84 -23.26
CA HIS A 238 -13.21 -12.98 -22.58
C HIS A 238 -13.87 -12.21 -21.43
N PHE A 239 -15.06 -11.65 -21.66
CA PHE A 239 -15.84 -10.93 -20.66
C PHE A 239 -16.10 -11.75 -19.40
N GLN A 240 -16.43 -13.04 -19.55
CA GLN A 240 -16.70 -13.93 -18.42
C GLN A 240 -15.45 -14.31 -17.60
N ARG A 241 -14.27 -14.30 -18.23
CA ARG A 241 -13.05 -14.91 -17.67
C ARG A 241 -12.02 -13.90 -17.18
N TYR A 242 -12.04 -12.68 -17.71
CA TYR A 242 -10.99 -11.70 -17.47
C TYR A 242 -11.54 -10.42 -16.85
N THR A 243 -10.68 -9.78 -16.06
CA THR A 243 -10.95 -8.45 -15.52
C THR A 243 -10.96 -7.42 -16.64
N ARG A 244 -11.78 -6.38 -16.47
CA ARG A 244 -12.02 -5.35 -17.48
C ARG A 244 -11.70 -3.96 -16.96
N VAL A 245 -11.32 -3.09 -17.88
CA VAL A 245 -11.24 -1.65 -17.69
C VAL A 245 -12.59 -1.06 -18.04
N ARG A 246 -13.05 -0.05 -17.30
CA ARG A 246 -14.33 0.60 -17.56
C ARG A 246 -14.19 2.10 -17.39
N TRP A 247 -14.78 2.84 -18.31
CA TRP A 247 -15.10 4.24 -18.10
C TRP A 247 -16.28 4.35 -17.15
N THR A 248 -16.15 5.24 -16.18
CA THR A 248 -17.15 5.50 -15.16
C THR A 248 -17.46 6.98 -15.15
N ARG A 249 -18.73 7.32 -14.95
CA ARG A 249 -19.15 8.70 -14.82
C ARG A 249 -19.23 9.05 -13.33
N LYS A 250 -18.48 10.07 -12.91
CA LYS A 250 -18.51 10.61 -11.55
C LYS A 250 -18.94 12.07 -11.61
N GLY A 251 -20.24 12.31 -11.59
CA GLY A 251 -20.81 13.62 -11.86
C GLY A 251 -20.66 13.99 -13.34
N ASP A 252 -19.93 15.07 -13.62
CA ASP A 252 -19.65 15.54 -14.98
C ASP A 252 -18.29 15.09 -15.53
N GLU A 253 -17.50 14.37 -14.72
CA GLU A 253 -16.19 13.85 -15.14
C GLU A 253 -16.26 12.36 -15.53
N PHE A 254 -15.50 12.01 -16.56
CA PHE A 254 -15.25 10.62 -16.98
C PHE A 254 -13.96 10.12 -16.31
N GLU A 255 -14.07 9.08 -15.50
CA GLU A 255 -12.95 8.46 -14.81
C GLU A 255 -12.74 7.03 -15.32
N LEU A 256 -11.51 6.73 -15.76
CA LEU A 256 -11.10 5.39 -16.16
C LEU A 256 -10.74 4.54 -14.94
N VAL A 257 -11.41 3.39 -14.79
CA VAL A 257 -11.19 2.45 -13.69
C VAL A 257 -10.77 1.07 -14.23
N PRO A 258 -9.60 0.54 -13.85
CA PRO A 258 -8.55 1.20 -13.06
C PRO A 258 -7.81 2.29 -13.86
N SER A 259 -6.99 3.10 -13.19
CA SER A 259 -6.28 4.23 -13.82
C SER A 259 -5.37 3.83 -14.99
N TRP A 260 -5.06 4.80 -15.87
CA TRP A 260 -4.12 4.64 -16.98
C TRP A 260 -2.80 3.98 -16.58
N ALA A 261 -2.25 4.35 -15.43
CA ALA A 261 -1.04 3.74 -14.90
C ALA A 261 -1.17 2.22 -14.72
N LYS A 262 -2.33 1.74 -14.24
CA LYS A 262 -2.60 0.32 -14.05
C LYS A 262 -2.86 -0.42 -15.36
N VAL A 263 -3.55 0.23 -16.30
CA VAL A 263 -3.78 -0.30 -17.66
C VAL A 263 -2.43 -0.50 -18.36
N CYS A 264 -1.60 0.53 -18.38
CA CYS A 264 -0.27 0.50 -18.99
C CYS A 264 0.66 -0.50 -18.30
N ASP A 265 0.66 -0.58 -16.97
CA ASP A 265 1.38 -1.61 -16.22
C ASP A 265 0.99 -3.03 -16.65
N SER A 266 -0.29 -3.25 -16.98
CA SER A 266 -0.81 -4.55 -17.42
C SER A 266 -0.38 -4.85 -18.86
N ILE A 267 -0.46 -3.86 -19.76
CA ILE A 267 0.06 -3.97 -21.13
C ILE A 267 1.55 -4.34 -21.11
N CYS A 268 2.37 -3.63 -20.33
CA CYS A 268 3.80 -3.92 -20.21
C CYS A 268 4.08 -5.33 -19.66
N ALA A 269 3.31 -5.77 -18.66
CA ALA A 269 3.46 -7.10 -18.09
C ALA A 269 3.11 -8.21 -19.11
N PHE A 270 2.03 -8.03 -19.87
CA PHE A 270 1.60 -8.98 -20.90
C PHE A 270 2.55 -9.00 -22.09
N ALA A 271 3.03 -7.84 -22.54
CA ALA A 271 4.00 -7.77 -23.62
C ALA A 271 5.29 -8.51 -23.28
N GLY A 272 5.78 -8.33 -22.05
CA GLY A 272 6.97 -9.05 -21.61
C GLY A 272 6.76 -10.56 -21.46
N ALA A 273 5.56 -11.02 -21.10
CA ALA A 273 5.26 -12.45 -21.03
C ALA A 273 5.07 -13.12 -22.41
N ASN A 274 4.73 -12.34 -23.45
CA ASN A 274 4.46 -12.85 -24.80
C ASN A 274 5.57 -12.53 -25.80
N ALA A 275 6.72 -12.02 -25.34
CA ALA A 275 7.92 -12.01 -26.16
C ALA A 275 8.17 -13.46 -26.64
N PRO A 276 8.48 -13.69 -27.93
CA PRO A 276 8.39 -14.98 -28.64
C PRO A 276 9.19 -16.16 -28.03
N PHE A 277 9.89 -15.96 -26.92
CA PHE A 277 10.71 -16.96 -26.24
C PHE A 277 10.44 -17.12 -24.73
N ALA A 278 9.36 -16.58 -24.18
CA ALA A 278 9.01 -16.80 -22.77
C ALA A 278 8.67 -18.29 -22.45
N ASN A 279 8.46 -19.14 -23.46
CA ASN A 279 8.13 -20.55 -23.30
C ASN A 279 9.33 -21.52 -23.17
N ASN A 280 10.57 -21.03 -23.18
CA ASN A 280 11.78 -21.88 -23.11
C ASN A 280 12.49 -21.87 -21.74
N ILE A 281 11.80 -21.49 -20.67
CA ILE A 281 12.33 -21.65 -19.30
C ILE A 281 11.24 -22.30 -18.45
N ALA A 282 11.08 -23.61 -18.63
CA ALA A 282 10.54 -24.54 -17.66
C ALA A 282 11.58 -25.65 -17.47
#